data_AF-A0A399HVQ7-F1
#
_entry.id   AF-A0A399HVQ7-F1
#
_cell.length_a   1.000
_cell.length_b   1.000
_cell.length_c   1.000
_cell.angle_alpha   90.00
_cell.angle_beta   90.00
_cell.angle_gamma   90.00
#
_symmetry.space_group_name_H-M   'P 1'
#
loop_
_entity.id
_entity.type
_entity.pdbx_description
1 polymer ?
#
loop_
_entity_poly.entity_id
_entity_poly.type
_entity_poly.pdbx_seq_one_letter_code
_entity_poly.pdbx_strand_id
1 'polypeptide(L)'
;MNTIGARYRIDPEVFRRQLQQVPGSDYYDLPDLPSSSINIIKLSTTTIGYGEVPSSSRHEHETQLQDHFNNLGKSGLIGESIVRQLWNHDEMHFSIEQNIIVNVVRRQEGWLALILLDHGRDLDEGPQGPWLEPLCQRGKFSSVFQPVIQFEPKIWSTEKQAKTNNLGVPSDVASATRRPYAQSASLLASRHYGQFLSLPLMRIDPFYALHDLFIFCSSAENQFLNALRYKVKSSFSHSNDEKYLQQSLDNFRYHKNILRSKIERFEDIIKCIRLRGDRKWHTWQPSAQSPAARAPIPLHPSNKDKENAILQGDADASAVKILQDYEALLQKAIALSRLYNEELDELRTSAALLEAKKSVEQAESIGRLSWLAFLFLPLSLTAALFGMNFKEIGTNLSIWIYPALSVPVFLLTLLIYFWPNAYQFVQINLARCGSVVSKRDRQRLQRSTSKTADADAAADV
;
A
#
# COMPACT_ATOMS: atom_id res chain seq x y z
N MET A 1 31.93 17.43 2.33
CA MET A 1 31.22 17.35 1.04
C MET A 1 31.69 18.39 0.02
N ASN A 2 31.94 19.65 0.40
CA ASN A 2 32.44 20.70 -0.52
C ASN A 2 33.73 20.34 -1.29
N THR A 3 34.66 19.62 -0.66
CA THR A 3 35.90 19.14 -1.31
C THR A 3 35.64 18.10 -2.40
N ILE A 4 34.69 17.18 -2.18
CA ILE A 4 34.25 16.18 -3.16
C ILE A 4 33.49 16.87 -4.29
N GLY A 5 32.55 17.77 -3.97
CA GLY A 5 31.83 18.58 -4.94
C GLY A 5 32.76 19.37 -5.86
N ALA A 6 33.74 20.08 -5.31
CA ALA A 6 34.72 20.86 -6.08
C ALA A 6 35.65 19.97 -6.93
N ARG A 7 36.19 18.88 -6.37
CA ARG A 7 37.09 17.96 -7.09
C ARG A 7 36.38 17.25 -8.23
N TYR A 8 35.16 16.78 -7.98
CA TYR A 8 34.40 15.98 -8.93
C TYR A 8 33.39 16.77 -9.77
N ARG A 9 33.30 18.10 -9.57
CA ARG A 9 32.32 18.99 -10.25
C ARG A 9 30.88 18.49 -10.10
N ILE A 10 30.56 18.02 -8.90
CA ILE A 10 29.25 17.46 -8.56
C ILE A 10 28.40 18.57 -7.96
N ASP A 11 27.14 18.63 -8.38
CA ASP A 11 26.18 19.60 -7.87
C ASP A 11 25.98 19.39 -6.35
N PRO A 12 26.12 20.43 -5.52
CA PRO A 12 25.83 20.34 -4.08
C PRO A 12 24.42 19.81 -3.79
N GLU A 13 23.45 20.01 -4.70
CA GLU A 13 22.09 19.49 -4.54
C GLU A 13 22.04 17.96 -4.43
N VAL A 14 23.01 17.23 -5.02
CA VAL A 14 23.10 15.77 -4.86
C VAL A 14 23.26 15.39 -3.38
N PHE A 15 24.11 16.12 -2.67
CA PHE A 15 24.37 15.88 -1.25
C PHE A 15 23.22 16.33 -0.37
N ARG A 16 22.60 17.47 -0.71
CA ARG A 16 21.41 17.97 -0.01
C ARG A 16 20.26 16.97 -0.12
N ARG A 17 20.01 16.43 -1.32
CA ARG A 17 19.00 15.40 -1.55
C ARG A 17 19.28 14.10 -0.81
N GLN A 18 20.55 13.70 -0.74
CA GLN A 18 20.95 12.54 0.06
C GLN A 18 20.72 12.77 1.57
N LEU A 19 20.82 14.01 2.05
CA LEU A 19 20.64 14.35 3.47
C LEU A 19 19.27 14.96 3.78
N GLN A 20 18.28 14.77 2.90
CA GLN A 20 16.95 15.40 2.98
C GLN A 20 16.15 15.21 4.28
N GLN A 21 16.51 14.25 5.12
CA GLN A 21 15.82 13.99 6.40
C GLN A 21 16.39 14.81 7.58
N VAL A 22 17.33 15.73 7.33
CA VAL A 22 17.82 16.64 8.37
C VAL A 22 16.65 17.54 8.81
N PRO A 23 16.24 17.50 10.09
CA PRO A 23 15.23 18.42 10.60
C PRO A 23 15.85 19.81 10.63
N GLY A 24 15.52 20.62 9.62
CA GLY A 24 16.16 21.91 9.40
C GLY A 24 15.40 22.75 8.39
N SER A 25 14.31 23.37 8.88
CA SER A 25 13.41 24.29 8.18
C SER A 25 12.71 23.71 6.95
N ASP A 26 11.38 23.62 7.04
CA ASP A 26 10.50 23.26 5.92
C ASP A 26 10.50 24.40 4.89
N TYR A 27 11.51 24.42 4.03
CA TYR A 27 11.57 25.36 2.91
C TYR A 27 10.63 24.98 1.76
N TYR A 28 10.01 23.78 1.84
CA TYR A 28 9.08 23.22 0.84
C TYR A 28 9.58 23.30 -0.61
N ASP A 29 10.89 23.33 -0.80
CA ASP A 29 11.52 23.49 -2.11
C ASP A 29 11.73 22.16 -2.85
N LEU A 30 11.38 21.04 -2.20
CA LEU A 30 11.46 19.70 -2.74
C LEU A 30 10.05 19.12 -2.96
N PRO A 31 9.80 18.40 -4.06
CA PRO A 31 10.75 18.06 -5.13
C PRO A 31 11.10 19.24 -6.04
N ASP A 32 12.36 19.27 -6.50
CA ASP A 32 12.83 20.28 -7.46
C ASP A 32 12.11 20.18 -8.81
N LEU A 33 12.06 21.30 -9.53
CA LEU A 33 11.56 21.32 -10.90
C LEU A 33 12.42 20.43 -11.82
N PRO A 34 11.82 19.73 -12.80
CA PRO A 34 12.54 18.81 -13.69
C PRO A 34 13.75 19.42 -14.42
N SER A 35 13.72 20.73 -14.69
CA SER A 35 14.81 21.47 -15.31
C SER A 35 16.06 21.56 -14.42
N SER A 36 15.88 21.56 -13.10
CA SER A 36 16.96 21.67 -12.10
C SER A 36 17.45 20.30 -11.63
N SER A 37 16.65 19.25 -11.80
CA SER A 37 16.96 17.88 -11.38
C SER A 37 17.44 16.95 -12.50
N ILE A 38 17.65 17.45 -13.72
CA ILE A 38 17.84 16.63 -14.94
C ILE A 38 19.00 15.62 -14.87
N ASN A 39 20.04 15.92 -14.07
CA ASN A 39 21.23 15.08 -13.92
C ASN A 39 21.23 14.21 -12.66
N ILE A 40 20.15 14.19 -11.89
CA ILE A 40 20.07 13.48 -10.62
C ILE A 40 18.94 12.45 -10.70
N ILE A 41 19.32 11.18 -10.75
CA ILE A 41 18.38 10.06 -10.70
C ILE A 41 18.25 9.59 -9.26
N LYS A 42 17.01 9.44 -8.79
CA LYS A 42 16.70 8.82 -7.51
C LYS A 42 16.01 7.49 -7.78
N LEU A 43 16.67 6.39 -7.43
CA LEU A 43 16.09 5.06 -7.43
C LEU A 43 15.77 4.67 -5.99
N SER A 44 14.63 4.03 -5.78
CA SER A 44 14.30 3.42 -4.48
C SER A 44 14.51 1.92 -4.55
N THR A 45 15.04 1.34 -3.49
CA THR A 45 15.09 -0.10 -3.26
C THR A 45 14.29 -0.42 -2.01
N THR A 46 13.39 -1.39 -2.13
CA THR A 46 12.64 -1.92 -0.98
C THR A 46 13.19 -3.27 -0.57
N THR A 47 13.64 -3.40 0.68
CA THR A 47 14.10 -4.67 1.25
C THR A 47 13.02 -5.21 2.17
N ILE A 48 12.55 -6.43 1.91
CA ILE A 48 11.54 -7.10 2.73
C ILE A 48 12.23 -7.77 3.93
N GLY A 49 11.75 -7.46 5.12
CA GLY A 49 12.17 -8.06 6.38
C GLY A 49 11.14 -9.04 6.92
N TYR A 50 11.63 -10.02 7.68
CA TYR A 50 10.82 -10.94 8.46
C TYR A 50 11.24 -10.88 9.93
N GLY A 51 10.31 -10.56 10.82
CA GLY A 51 10.54 -10.42 12.25
C GLY A 51 9.27 -10.01 12.98
N GLU A 52 9.17 -10.36 14.25
CA GLU A 52 8.02 -10.01 15.09
C GLU A 52 8.00 -8.50 15.30
N VAL A 53 7.07 -7.82 14.65
CA VAL A 53 6.98 -6.37 14.72
C VAL A 53 6.37 -6.01 16.09
N PRO A 54 7.06 -5.22 16.93
CA PRO A 54 6.51 -4.79 18.21
C PRO A 54 5.17 -4.10 17.97
N SER A 55 4.23 -4.27 18.92
CA SER A 55 2.89 -3.69 18.86
C SER A 55 2.86 -2.15 18.93
N SER A 56 4.02 -1.50 18.84
CA SER A 56 4.19 -0.06 18.75
C SER A 56 3.39 0.50 17.59
N SER A 57 2.75 1.64 17.83
CA SER A 57 1.92 2.28 16.83
C SER A 57 2.77 2.68 15.62
N ARG A 58 2.16 2.70 14.42
CA ARG A 58 2.84 3.17 13.19
C ARG A 58 3.48 4.56 13.36
N HIS A 59 2.93 5.38 14.25
CA HIS A 59 3.42 6.73 14.54
C HIS A 59 4.66 6.74 15.44
N GLU A 60 4.79 5.79 16.36
CA GLU A 60 6.03 5.59 17.13
C GLU A 60 7.19 5.23 16.21
N HIS A 61 6.96 4.42 15.17
CA HIS A 61 8.01 4.08 14.20
C HIS A 61 8.51 5.28 13.40
N GLU A 62 7.63 6.23 13.03
CA GLU A 62 8.05 7.47 12.37
C GLU A 62 8.97 8.29 13.27
N THR A 63 8.66 8.36 14.57
CA THR A 63 9.49 9.03 15.58
C THR A 63 10.83 8.33 15.76
N GLN A 64 10.83 7.00 15.90
CA GLN A 64 12.05 6.20 16.02
C GLN A 64 12.93 6.28 14.77
N LEU A 65 12.33 6.40 13.58
CA LEU A 65 13.07 6.58 12.33
C LEU A 65 13.73 7.96 12.27
N GLN A 66 13.05 9.00 12.76
CA GLN A 66 13.61 10.33 12.89
C GLN A 66 14.77 10.36 13.89
N ASP A 67 14.62 9.66 15.02
CA ASP A 67 15.68 9.53 16.03
C ASP A 67 16.89 8.76 15.48
N HIS A 68 16.66 7.67 14.75
CA HIS A 68 17.71 6.95 14.03
C HIS A 68 18.48 7.91 13.12
N PHE A 69 17.78 8.69 12.29
CA PHE A 69 18.42 9.64 11.38
C PHE A 69 19.19 10.73 12.13
N ASN A 70 18.63 11.27 13.20
CA ASN A 70 19.27 12.28 14.05
C ASN A 70 20.53 11.75 14.74
N ASN A 71 20.67 10.43 14.88
CA ASN A 71 21.82 9.79 15.50
C ASN A 71 22.90 9.35 14.51
N LEU A 72 22.64 9.45 13.20
CA LEU A 72 23.65 9.20 12.17
C LEU A 72 24.84 10.15 12.33
N GLY A 73 26.05 9.60 12.25
CA GLY A 73 27.32 10.31 12.37
C GLY A 73 27.73 10.65 13.80
N LYS A 74 26.89 10.44 14.82
CA LYS A 74 27.25 10.68 16.24
C LYS A 74 28.18 9.62 16.81
N SER A 75 28.07 8.39 16.31
CA SER A 75 28.88 7.23 16.73
C SER A 75 30.36 7.34 16.29
N GLY A 76 30.67 8.24 15.35
CA GLY A 76 31.97 8.30 14.68
C GLY A 76 32.22 7.16 13.69
N LEU A 77 31.24 6.27 13.47
CA LEU A 77 31.33 5.20 12.49
C LEU A 77 31.09 5.74 11.09
N ILE A 78 31.92 5.31 10.14
CA ILE A 78 31.83 5.69 8.74
C ILE A 78 30.96 4.68 8.00
N GLY A 79 30.07 5.18 7.14
CA GLY A 79 29.25 4.36 6.26
C GLY A 79 28.07 3.72 7.00
N GLU A 80 27.46 4.42 7.94
CA GLU A 80 26.20 3.98 8.53
C GLU A 80 25.08 3.93 7.48
N SER A 81 24.22 2.91 7.56
CA SER A 81 23.09 2.77 6.65
C SER A 81 21.99 3.78 6.95
N ILE A 82 21.38 4.34 5.91
CA ILE A 82 20.29 5.31 6.02
C ILE A 82 18.98 4.62 5.65
N VAL A 83 18.07 4.45 6.61
CA VAL A 83 16.71 3.96 6.33
C VAL A 83 15.78 5.14 6.12
N ARG A 84 15.07 5.16 4.99
CA ARG A 84 14.24 6.30 4.58
C ARG A 84 12.80 6.15 5.01
N GLN A 85 12.29 4.93 4.96
CA GLN A 85 10.94 4.56 5.36
C GLN A 85 10.95 3.15 5.94
N LEU A 86 10.04 2.89 6.87
CA LEU A 86 9.72 1.57 7.40
C LEU A 86 8.22 1.33 7.21
N TRP A 87 7.87 0.19 6.63
CA TRP A 87 6.48 -0.22 6.43
C TRP A 87 6.18 -1.54 7.12
N ASN A 88 5.22 -1.54 8.04
CA ASN A 88 4.77 -2.76 8.71
C ASN A 88 3.52 -3.29 8.02
N HIS A 89 3.61 -4.52 7.51
CA HIS A 89 2.55 -5.15 6.73
C HIS A 89 1.67 -6.06 7.59
N ASP A 90 2.27 -6.79 8.52
CA ASP A 90 1.60 -7.63 9.50
C ASP A 90 2.51 -7.84 10.73
N GLU A 91 2.13 -8.76 11.62
CA GLU A 91 2.86 -9.09 12.84
C GLU A 91 4.28 -9.62 12.58
N MET A 92 4.56 -10.16 11.39
CA MET A 92 5.81 -10.87 11.08
C MET A 92 6.59 -10.28 9.89
N HIS A 93 6.00 -9.36 9.13
CA HIS A 93 6.57 -8.83 7.90
C HIS A 93 6.59 -7.31 7.93
N PHE A 94 7.77 -6.78 7.65
CA PHE A 94 7.98 -5.36 7.43
C PHE A 94 8.81 -5.16 6.16
N SER A 95 8.88 -3.95 5.65
CA SER A 95 9.76 -3.57 4.55
C SER A 95 10.45 -2.27 4.89
N ILE A 96 11.73 -2.16 4.53
CA ILE A 96 12.48 -0.91 4.62
C ILE A 96 12.70 -0.35 3.22
N GLU A 97 12.65 0.96 3.12
CA GLU A 97 12.99 1.67 1.89
C GLU A 97 14.31 2.41 2.07
N GLN A 98 15.17 2.30 1.06
CA GLN A 98 16.44 2.99 0.97
C GLN A 98 16.62 3.52 -0.46
N ASN A 99 17.35 4.63 -0.60
CA ASN A 99 17.57 5.28 -1.88
C ASN A 99 18.96 4.98 -2.45
N ILE A 100 19.02 5.01 -3.77
CA ILE A 100 20.23 5.07 -4.59
C ILE A 100 20.15 6.36 -5.39
N ILE A 101 21.03 7.31 -5.10
CA ILE A 101 21.10 8.58 -5.83
C ILE A 101 22.26 8.50 -6.82
N VAL A 102 21.95 8.75 -8.09
CA VAL A 102 22.94 8.74 -9.17
C VAL A 102 23.05 10.13 -9.76
N ASN A 103 24.27 10.61 -9.93
CA ASN A 103 24.57 11.84 -10.65
C ASN A 103 25.65 11.58 -11.71
N VAL A 104 25.36 11.92 -12.96
CA VAL A 104 26.31 11.75 -14.06
C VAL A 104 26.80 13.12 -14.53
N VAL A 105 28.12 13.25 -14.60
CA VAL A 105 28.81 14.48 -15.00
C VAL A 105 29.72 14.17 -16.19
N ARG A 106 29.60 14.97 -17.25
CA ARG A 106 30.47 14.87 -18.42
C ARG A 106 31.87 15.39 -18.11
N ARG A 107 32.89 14.69 -18.61
CA ARG A 107 34.31 15.06 -18.56
C ARG A 107 34.87 15.25 -19.98
N GLN A 108 36.10 15.78 -20.07
CA GLN A 108 36.74 16.06 -21.36
C GLN A 108 36.93 14.77 -22.20
N GLU A 109 37.21 13.63 -21.56
CA GLU A 109 37.44 12.33 -22.21
C GLU A 109 36.45 11.25 -21.75
N GLY A 110 35.18 11.61 -21.53
CA GLY A 110 34.13 10.65 -21.18
C GLY A 110 33.15 11.20 -20.15
N TRP A 111 32.74 10.36 -19.22
CA TRP A 111 31.77 10.69 -18.18
C TRP A 111 32.19 10.11 -16.83
N LEU A 112 31.63 10.67 -15.76
CA LEU A 112 31.80 10.21 -14.38
C LEU A 112 30.41 10.09 -13.77
N ALA A 113 30.05 8.91 -13.26
CA ALA A 113 28.87 8.74 -12.42
C ALA A 113 29.28 8.68 -10.95
N LEU A 114 28.66 9.54 -10.12
CA LEU A 114 28.64 9.38 -8.68
C LEU A 114 27.38 8.60 -8.31
N ILE A 115 27.54 7.49 -7.61
CA ILE A 115 26.45 6.69 -7.06
C ILE A 115 26.56 6.75 -5.54
N LEU A 116 25.53 7.28 -4.89
CA LEU A 116 25.39 7.32 -3.44
C LEU A 116 24.37 6.27 -3.04
N LEU A 117 24.81 5.31 -2.22
CA LEU A 117 23.97 4.27 -1.67
C LEU A 117 23.64 4.61 -0.22
N ASP A 118 22.37 4.48 0.14
CA ASP A 118 21.94 4.44 1.54
C ASP A 118 22.37 3.14 2.26
N HIS A 119 22.78 2.12 1.49
CA HIS A 119 23.21 0.81 1.98
C HIS A 119 24.69 0.86 2.37
N GLY A 120 24.95 1.15 3.64
CA GLY A 120 26.28 1.16 4.22
C GLY A 120 26.59 -0.14 4.96
N ARG A 121 26.99 0.00 6.22
CA ARG A 121 27.16 -1.08 7.18
C ARG A 121 25.84 -1.78 7.48
N ASP A 122 25.95 -2.98 8.01
CA ASP A 122 24.80 -3.74 8.47
C ASP A 122 24.04 -2.92 9.54
N LEU A 123 22.71 -3.06 9.56
CA LEU A 123 21.82 -2.20 10.35
C LEU A 123 21.95 -2.39 11.87
N ASP A 124 22.66 -3.42 12.32
CA ASP A 124 23.03 -3.68 13.71
C ASP A 124 24.34 -3.02 14.14
N GLU A 125 25.18 -2.60 13.20
CA GLU A 125 26.40 -1.83 13.47
C GLU A 125 26.14 -0.32 13.61
N GLY A 126 24.97 0.15 13.17
CA GLY A 126 24.58 1.56 13.13
C GLY A 126 23.82 2.04 14.38
N PRO A 127 23.28 3.28 14.34
CA PRO A 127 22.43 3.78 15.41
C PRO A 127 21.16 2.93 15.51
N GLN A 128 20.58 2.89 16.71
CA GLN A 128 19.38 2.08 16.93
C GLN A 128 18.20 2.59 16.11
N GLY A 129 17.42 1.66 15.58
CA GLY A 129 16.21 1.94 14.81
C GLY A 129 15.10 0.93 15.09
N PRO A 130 13.87 1.21 14.60
CA PRO A 130 12.67 0.42 14.85
C PRO A 130 12.79 -1.05 14.41
N TRP A 131 13.69 -1.35 13.47
CA TRP A 131 13.96 -2.71 12.99
C TRP A 131 14.72 -3.57 14.00
N LEU A 132 15.36 -3.02 15.04
CA LEU A 132 16.16 -3.80 16.00
C LEU A 132 15.34 -4.49 17.09
N GLU A 133 14.19 -3.92 17.47
CA GLU A 133 13.29 -4.52 18.48
C GLU A 133 12.75 -5.91 18.09
N PRO A 134 12.30 -6.16 16.85
CA PRO A 134 11.94 -7.50 16.36
C PRO A 134 13.03 -8.58 16.49
N LEU A 135 14.28 -8.18 16.75
CA LEU A 135 15.46 -9.00 16.48
C LEU A 135 16.22 -9.41 17.75
N CYS A 136 15.97 -8.72 18.87
CA CYS A 136 16.45 -9.12 20.20
C CYS A 136 15.85 -10.45 20.68
N GLN A 137 14.73 -10.90 20.09
CA GLN A 137 14.01 -12.10 20.52
C GLN A 137 14.41 -13.38 19.79
N ARG A 138 15.10 -13.31 18.64
CA ARG A 138 15.52 -14.51 17.88
C ARG A 138 16.96 -14.93 18.18
N GLY A 139 17.07 -15.99 18.97
CA GLY A 139 18.30 -16.79 19.07
C GLY A 139 18.60 -17.48 17.75
N LYS A 140 19.83 -17.26 17.24
CA LYS A 140 20.61 -18.04 16.25
C LYS A 140 19.78 -18.58 15.05
N PHE A 141 20.09 -18.13 13.83
CA PHE A 141 19.87 -18.82 12.53
C PHE A 141 18.86 -18.29 11.49
N SER A 142 18.24 -17.10 11.58
CA SER A 142 17.49 -16.55 10.41
C SER A 142 18.05 -15.20 9.95
N SER A 143 18.39 -15.07 8.65
CA SER A 143 18.58 -13.75 8.03
C SER A 143 17.28 -12.96 8.16
N VAL A 144 17.39 -11.70 8.57
CA VAL A 144 16.23 -10.82 8.81
C VAL A 144 15.64 -10.36 7.48
N PHE A 145 16.51 -10.01 6.55
CA PHE A 145 16.11 -9.54 5.23
C PHE A 145 16.08 -10.67 4.22
N GLN A 146 15.07 -10.63 3.36
CA GLN A 146 14.97 -11.52 2.22
C GLN A 146 15.93 -11.05 1.12
N PRO A 147 16.61 -11.98 0.42
CA PRO A 147 17.49 -11.62 -0.67
C PRO A 147 16.70 -11.12 -1.88
N VAL A 148 17.22 -10.09 -2.54
CA VAL A 148 16.71 -9.66 -3.85
C VAL A 148 17.12 -10.70 -4.89
N ILE A 149 16.13 -11.32 -5.53
CA ILE A 149 16.30 -12.35 -6.54
C ILE A 149 16.19 -11.69 -7.90
N GLN A 150 17.29 -11.69 -8.64
CA GLN A 150 17.35 -11.24 -10.03
C GLN A 150 17.32 -12.46 -10.95
N PHE A 151 16.58 -12.37 -12.05
CA PHE A 151 16.59 -13.37 -13.09
C PHE A 151 17.26 -12.80 -14.33
N GLU A 152 18.41 -13.37 -14.69
CA GLU A 152 19.12 -13.04 -15.90
C GLU A 152 18.97 -14.18 -16.92
N PRO A 153 18.39 -13.92 -18.10
CA PRO A 153 18.16 -14.95 -19.08
C PRO A 153 19.49 -15.46 -19.64
N LYS A 154 19.57 -16.77 -19.89
CA LYS A 154 20.74 -17.46 -20.49
C LYS A 154 21.99 -17.55 -19.61
N ILE A 155 21.86 -17.38 -18.29
CA ILE A 155 22.89 -17.86 -17.35
C ILE A 155 22.84 -19.39 -17.35
N TRP A 156 23.57 -20.01 -18.28
CA TRP A 156 24.05 -21.38 -18.10
C TRP A 156 25.37 -21.29 -17.35
N SER A 157 25.61 -22.19 -16.39
CA SER A 157 26.79 -22.16 -15.52
C SER A 157 28.07 -22.13 -16.36
N THR A 158 28.63 -20.94 -16.57
CA THR A 158 29.95 -20.79 -17.15
C THR A 158 30.94 -21.05 -16.02
N GLU A 159 31.23 -22.33 -15.81
CA GLU A 159 32.18 -22.87 -14.81
C GLU A 159 33.56 -22.16 -14.85
N LYS A 160 33.87 -21.48 -15.97
CA LYS A 160 35.07 -20.66 -16.15
C LYS A 160 35.07 -19.31 -15.41
N GLN A 161 33.92 -18.75 -15.04
CA GLN A 161 33.86 -17.48 -14.27
C GLN A 161 34.05 -17.68 -12.75
N ALA A 162 33.86 -18.90 -12.24
CA ALA A 162 34.10 -19.20 -10.83
C ALA A 162 35.59 -19.13 -10.45
N LYS A 163 36.51 -19.11 -11.42
CA LYS A 163 37.97 -19.09 -11.18
C LYS A 163 38.66 -17.74 -11.43
N THR A 164 37.99 -16.73 -11.99
CA THR A 164 38.66 -15.49 -12.44
C THR A 164 38.44 -14.25 -11.56
N ASN A 165 37.63 -14.31 -10.50
CA ASN A 165 37.48 -13.18 -9.56
C ASN A 165 38.29 -13.37 -8.26
N ASN A 166 39.54 -13.84 -8.39
CA ASN A 166 40.59 -13.64 -7.38
C ASN A 166 41.28 -12.26 -7.53
N LEU A 167 40.55 -11.24 -8.00
CA LEU A 167 40.95 -9.85 -7.82
C LEU A 167 40.50 -9.43 -6.42
N GLY A 168 41.37 -9.72 -5.45
CA GLY A 168 41.32 -9.15 -4.11
C GLY A 168 40.04 -9.44 -3.36
N VAL A 169 39.83 -10.70 -2.95
CA VAL A 169 39.13 -10.96 -1.69
C VAL A 169 40.02 -10.33 -0.61
N PRO A 170 39.63 -9.24 0.08
CA PRO A 170 40.31 -8.90 1.33
C PRO A 170 40.20 -10.14 2.20
N SER A 171 41.31 -10.57 2.79
CA SER A 171 41.43 -11.78 3.61
C SER A 171 40.57 -11.79 4.89
N ASP A 172 39.55 -10.94 4.98
CA ASP A 172 38.56 -10.87 6.05
C ASP A 172 37.53 -12.02 5.99
N VAL A 173 37.65 -12.94 5.03
CA VAL A 173 36.94 -14.23 5.03
C VAL A 173 37.45 -15.17 6.15
N ALA A 174 38.50 -14.77 6.86
CA ALA A 174 38.94 -15.44 8.10
C ALA A 174 38.02 -15.20 9.31
N SER A 175 37.00 -14.35 9.21
CA SER A 175 35.89 -14.31 10.17
C SER A 175 34.56 -14.49 9.45
N ALA A 176 34.09 -15.74 9.36
CA ALA A 176 32.71 -16.07 9.04
C ALA A 176 31.75 -15.64 10.17
N THR A 177 31.86 -14.39 10.62
CA THR A 177 30.90 -13.76 11.51
C THR A 177 29.63 -13.54 10.70
N ARG A 178 28.58 -14.26 11.07
CA ARG A 178 27.28 -14.19 10.41
C ARG A 178 26.78 -12.75 10.45
N ARG A 179 26.28 -12.27 9.32
CA ARG A 179 25.67 -10.95 9.15
C ARG A 179 24.16 -11.09 8.98
N PRO A 180 23.38 -11.22 10.07
CA PRO A 180 21.94 -11.44 9.98
C PRO A 180 21.19 -10.26 9.35
N TYR A 181 21.81 -9.08 9.31
CA TYR A 181 21.27 -7.83 8.77
C TYR A 181 21.82 -7.46 7.39
N ALA A 182 22.57 -8.37 6.76
CA ALA A 182 23.11 -8.12 5.42
C ALA A 182 21.98 -7.94 4.41
N GLN A 183 21.96 -6.79 3.76
CA GLN A 183 21.03 -6.49 2.67
C GLN A 183 21.68 -6.76 1.33
N SER A 184 20.96 -7.34 0.36
CA SER A 184 21.49 -7.61 -0.98
C SER A 184 22.07 -6.36 -1.65
N ALA A 185 21.50 -5.19 -1.39
CA ALA A 185 21.95 -3.93 -1.97
C ALA A 185 23.33 -3.48 -1.47
N SER A 186 23.76 -3.88 -0.26
CA SER A 186 25.12 -3.60 0.25
C SER A 186 26.22 -4.27 -0.58
N LEU A 187 25.87 -5.34 -1.29
CA LEU A 187 26.78 -6.10 -2.13
C LEU A 187 26.96 -5.47 -3.53
N LEU A 188 26.15 -4.48 -3.90
CA LEU A 188 26.24 -3.79 -5.20
C LEU A 188 27.62 -3.17 -5.40
N ALA A 189 28.06 -2.35 -4.44
CA ALA A 189 29.31 -1.60 -4.56
C ALA A 189 30.57 -2.49 -4.55
N SER A 190 30.52 -3.64 -3.86
CA SER A 190 31.71 -4.46 -3.61
C SER A 190 31.81 -5.70 -4.50
N ARG A 191 30.69 -6.29 -4.94
CA ARG A 191 30.69 -7.62 -5.57
C ARG A 191 29.85 -7.76 -6.83
N HIS A 192 28.74 -7.03 -6.97
CA HIS A 192 27.79 -7.29 -8.06
C HIS A 192 27.79 -6.26 -9.19
N TYR A 193 28.19 -5.01 -8.95
CA TYR A 193 28.17 -4.00 -9.99
C TYR A 193 29.12 -4.34 -11.14
N GLY A 194 28.61 -4.33 -12.37
CA GLY A 194 29.38 -4.54 -13.59
C GLY A 194 29.63 -6.01 -13.94
N GLN A 195 29.08 -6.97 -13.17
CA GLN A 195 29.26 -8.40 -13.43
C GLN A 195 28.67 -8.82 -14.79
N PHE A 196 27.56 -8.20 -15.20
CA PHE A 196 26.85 -8.50 -16.43
C PHE A 196 27.00 -7.40 -17.50
N LEU A 197 27.77 -6.36 -17.21
CA LEU A 197 27.98 -5.24 -18.12
C LEU A 197 29.20 -5.45 -19.02
N SER A 198 29.06 -4.99 -20.25
CA SER A 198 30.16 -4.99 -21.22
C SER A 198 30.91 -3.65 -21.18
N LEU A 199 32.22 -3.73 -20.91
CA LEU A 199 33.10 -2.56 -20.80
C LEU A 199 33.08 -1.63 -22.04
N PRO A 200 33.02 -2.14 -23.29
CA PRO A 200 32.93 -1.29 -24.48
C PRO A 200 31.64 -0.47 -24.54
N LEU A 201 30.50 -1.07 -24.18
CA LEU A 201 29.21 -0.34 -24.16
C LEU A 201 29.16 0.68 -23.03
N MET A 202 29.69 0.37 -21.84
CA MET A 202 29.76 1.32 -20.72
C MET A 202 30.53 2.59 -21.11
N ARG A 203 31.58 2.47 -21.91
CA ARG A 203 32.36 3.63 -22.35
C ARG A 203 31.55 4.58 -23.24
N ILE A 204 30.64 4.04 -24.04
CA ILE A 204 29.86 4.79 -25.02
C ILE A 204 28.60 5.37 -24.39
N ASP A 205 27.86 4.59 -23.61
CA ASP A 205 26.59 5.01 -23.01
C ASP A 205 26.64 4.98 -21.47
N PRO A 206 26.59 6.15 -20.79
CA PRO A 206 26.50 6.19 -19.32
C PRO A 206 25.21 5.56 -18.80
N PHE A 207 24.11 5.60 -19.55
CA PHE A 207 22.86 4.99 -19.12
C PHE A 207 22.99 3.47 -19.06
N TYR A 208 23.64 2.87 -20.05
CA TYR A 208 23.97 1.43 -20.02
C TYR A 208 24.87 1.06 -18.83
N ALA A 209 25.81 1.92 -18.44
CA ALA A 209 26.63 1.67 -17.26
C ALA A 209 25.83 1.67 -15.94
N LEU A 210 24.63 2.24 -15.92
CA LEU A 210 23.73 2.20 -14.77
C LEU A 210 22.74 1.03 -14.83
N HIS A 211 22.79 0.21 -15.88
CA HIS A 211 21.80 -0.83 -16.16
C HIS A 211 21.62 -1.81 -14.98
N ASP A 212 22.72 -2.31 -14.41
CA ASP A 212 22.67 -3.22 -13.26
C ASP A 212 21.91 -2.63 -12.05
N LEU A 213 22.03 -1.31 -11.82
CA LEU A 213 21.30 -0.64 -10.73
C LEU A 213 19.80 -0.61 -10.99
N PHE A 214 19.40 -0.31 -12.23
CA PHE A 214 17.99 -0.30 -12.63
C PHE A 214 17.37 -1.69 -12.52
N ILE A 215 18.08 -2.74 -12.95
CA ILE A 215 17.63 -4.13 -12.88
C ILE A 215 17.54 -4.61 -11.42
N PHE A 216 18.49 -4.22 -10.58
CA PHE A 216 18.43 -4.51 -9.15
C PHE A 216 17.22 -3.85 -8.48
N CYS A 217 17.03 -2.54 -8.71
CA CYS A 217 15.90 -1.82 -8.14
C CYS A 217 14.57 -2.36 -8.66
N SER A 218 14.44 -2.61 -9.97
CA SER A 218 13.21 -3.16 -10.56
C SER A 218 12.89 -4.55 -10.01
N SER A 219 13.89 -5.39 -9.77
CA SER A 219 13.72 -6.72 -9.16
C SER A 219 13.24 -6.63 -7.71
N ALA A 220 13.86 -5.76 -6.90
CA ALA A 220 13.46 -5.53 -5.51
C ALA A 220 12.02 -4.99 -5.42
N GLU A 221 11.68 -4.01 -6.26
CA GLU A 221 10.34 -3.43 -6.32
C GLU A 221 9.30 -4.45 -6.83
N ASN A 222 9.66 -5.29 -7.81
CA ASN A 222 8.78 -6.36 -8.28
C ASN A 222 8.46 -7.37 -7.15
N GLN A 223 9.46 -7.76 -6.37
CA GLN A 223 9.29 -8.63 -5.20
C GLN A 223 8.38 -7.99 -4.15
N PHE A 224 8.57 -6.71 -3.87
CA PHE A 224 7.71 -5.96 -2.96
C PHE A 224 6.24 -5.95 -3.43
N LEU A 225 5.98 -5.65 -4.70
CA LEU A 225 4.62 -5.69 -5.26
C LEU A 225 4.02 -7.11 -5.22
N ASN A 226 4.83 -8.15 -5.40
CA ASN A 226 4.39 -9.55 -5.24
C ASN A 226 4.01 -9.85 -3.79
N ALA A 227 4.79 -9.38 -2.82
CA ALA A 227 4.49 -9.54 -1.41
C ALA A 227 3.17 -8.85 -1.03
N LEU A 228 2.96 -7.60 -1.46
CA LEU A 228 1.70 -6.90 -1.22
C LEU A 228 0.49 -7.60 -1.85
N ARG A 229 0.65 -8.16 -3.06
CA ARG A 229 -0.40 -8.95 -3.71
C ARG A 229 -0.72 -10.23 -2.93
N TYR A 230 0.30 -10.90 -2.40
CA TYR A 230 0.12 -12.07 -1.55
C TYR A 230 -0.66 -11.71 -0.27
N LYS A 231 -0.33 -10.56 0.35
CA LYS A 231 -1.03 -10.09 1.57
C LYS A 231 -2.51 -9.83 1.34
N VAL A 232 -2.89 -9.20 0.23
CA VAL A 232 -4.31 -9.06 -0.13
C VAL A 232 -5.01 -10.41 -0.16
N LYS A 233 -4.41 -11.39 -0.84
CA LYS A 233 -5.00 -12.72 -1.00
C LYS A 233 -5.12 -13.47 0.33
N SER A 234 -4.17 -13.32 1.25
CA SER A 234 -4.25 -13.96 2.57
C SER A 234 -5.29 -13.32 3.49
N SER A 235 -5.58 -12.03 3.31
CA SER A 235 -6.51 -11.32 4.20
C SER A 235 -7.95 -11.87 4.14
N PHE A 236 -8.37 -12.45 3.02
CA PHE A 236 -9.71 -13.00 2.83
C PHE A 236 -10.05 -14.20 3.70
N SER A 237 -9.06 -14.95 4.18
CA SER A 237 -9.31 -16.21 4.87
C SER A 237 -9.96 -16.06 6.26
N HIS A 238 -10.00 -14.85 6.84
CA HIS A 238 -10.44 -14.61 8.23
C HIS A 238 -11.56 -13.55 8.38
N SER A 239 -12.40 -13.36 7.34
CA SER A 239 -13.37 -12.25 7.22
C SER A 239 -14.46 -12.13 8.31
N ASN A 240 -14.64 -13.12 9.19
CA ASN A 240 -15.80 -13.17 10.10
C ASN A 240 -15.61 -12.46 11.47
N ASP A 241 -14.40 -12.02 11.83
CA ASP A 241 -14.13 -11.40 13.13
C ASP A 241 -14.11 -9.86 13.04
N GLU A 242 -14.92 -9.17 13.88
CA GLU A 242 -15.05 -7.69 13.90
C GLU A 242 -13.69 -6.99 14.14
N LYS A 243 -12.89 -7.51 15.09
CA LYS A 243 -11.55 -6.99 15.38
C LYS A 243 -10.61 -7.14 14.18
N TYR A 244 -10.71 -8.26 13.48
CA TYR A 244 -9.92 -8.54 12.28
C TYR A 244 -10.34 -7.65 11.10
N LEU A 245 -11.63 -7.35 10.98
CA LEU A 245 -12.16 -6.46 9.94
C LEU A 245 -11.62 -5.03 10.08
N GLN A 246 -11.61 -4.48 11.30
CA GLN A 246 -11.06 -3.15 11.57
C GLN A 246 -9.54 -3.10 11.28
N GLN A 247 -8.79 -4.09 11.80
CA GLN A 247 -7.34 -4.18 11.54
C GLN A 247 -7.02 -4.33 10.05
N SER A 248 -7.84 -5.11 9.33
CA SER A 248 -7.73 -5.27 7.89
C SER A 248 -7.95 -3.94 7.19
N LEU A 249 -9.04 -3.21 7.47
CA LEU A 249 -9.32 -1.89 6.88
C LEU A 249 -8.14 -0.92 7.04
N ASP A 250 -7.53 -0.88 8.22
CA ASP A 250 -6.36 -0.05 8.50
C ASP A 250 -5.11 -0.49 7.72
N ASN A 251 -4.89 -1.80 7.56
CA ASN A 251 -3.80 -2.36 6.77
C ASN A 251 -3.98 -2.08 5.27
N PHE A 252 -5.19 -2.26 4.74
CA PHE A 252 -5.50 -1.98 3.34
C PHE A 252 -5.37 -0.49 3.01
N ARG A 253 -5.85 0.41 3.89
CA ARG A 253 -5.68 1.86 3.74
C ARG A 253 -4.21 2.25 3.74
N TYR A 254 -3.42 1.62 4.61
CA TYR A 254 -1.99 1.85 4.71
C TYR A 254 -1.24 1.41 3.44
N HIS A 255 -1.47 0.18 2.98
CA HIS A 255 -0.88 -0.32 1.74
C HIS A 255 -1.26 0.49 0.51
N LYS A 256 -2.50 1.00 0.44
CA LYS A 256 -2.93 1.92 -0.63
C LYS A 256 -2.07 3.20 -0.66
N ASN A 257 -1.77 3.79 0.49
CA ASN A 257 -0.92 4.99 0.55
C ASN A 257 0.50 4.68 0.07
N ILE A 258 1.05 3.53 0.45
CA ILE A 258 2.37 3.08 -0.03
C ILE A 258 2.35 2.91 -1.55
N LEU A 259 1.33 2.23 -2.10
CA LEU A 259 1.19 2.03 -3.55
C LEU A 259 1.07 3.36 -4.31
N ARG A 260 0.36 4.36 -3.79
CA ARG A 260 0.29 5.70 -4.40
C ARG A 260 1.68 6.32 -4.51
N SER A 261 2.47 6.30 -3.42
CA SER A 261 3.83 6.83 -3.44
C SER A 261 4.73 6.07 -4.43
N LYS A 262 4.57 4.74 -4.55
CA LYS A 262 5.31 3.93 -5.54
C LYS A 262 4.93 4.26 -6.97
N ILE A 263 3.64 4.48 -7.26
CA ILE A 263 3.16 4.87 -8.60
C ILE A 263 3.83 6.18 -9.04
N GLU A 264 3.79 7.22 -8.20
CA GLU A 264 4.41 8.52 -8.48
C GLU A 264 5.91 8.37 -8.78
N ARG A 265 6.63 7.56 -7.98
CA ARG A 265 8.05 7.30 -8.19
C ARG A 265 8.33 6.54 -9.49
N PHE A 266 7.54 5.52 -9.83
CA PHE A 266 7.73 4.80 -11.08
C PHE A 266 7.49 5.71 -12.28
N GLU A 267 6.50 6.61 -12.23
CA GLU A 267 6.29 7.60 -13.28
C GLU A 267 7.51 8.52 -13.45
N ASP A 268 8.11 8.97 -12.35
CA ASP A 268 9.29 9.82 -12.40
C ASP A 268 10.53 9.08 -12.91
N ILE A 269 10.72 7.82 -12.51
CA ILE A 269 11.79 6.97 -13.04
C ILE A 269 11.59 6.71 -14.55
N ILE A 270 10.36 6.43 -14.99
CA ILE A 270 10.02 6.24 -16.41
C ILE A 270 10.33 7.51 -17.21
N LYS A 271 9.95 8.69 -16.71
CA LYS A 271 10.31 9.97 -17.34
C LYS A 271 11.83 10.09 -17.48
N CYS A 272 12.58 9.74 -16.43
CA CYS A 272 14.04 9.77 -16.43
C CYS A 272 14.66 8.79 -17.46
N ILE A 273 14.15 7.56 -17.53
CA ILE A 273 14.59 6.53 -18.49
C ILE A 273 14.32 6.99 -19.93
N ARG A 274 13.13 7.56 -20.21
CA ARG A 274 12.77 8.07 -21.54
C ARG A 274 13.68 9.20 -22.00
N LEU A 275 14.10 10.06 -21.08
CA LEU A 275 15.04 11.15 -21.37
C LEU A 275 16.50 10.67 -21.49
N ARG A 276 16.79 9.43 -21.06
CA ARG A 276 18.16 8.89 -20.91
C ARG A 276 19.08 9.84 -20.11
N GLY A 277 18.52 10.50 -19.11
CA GLY A 277 19.19 11.57 -18.35
C GLY A 277 19.18 12.92 -19.08
N ASP A 278 20.33 13.58 -19.18
CA ASP A 278 20.50 14.91 -19.82
C ASP A 278 21.07 14.73 -21.25
N ARG A 279 20.84 15.69 -22.15
CA ARG A 279 21.54 15.80 -23.45
C ARG A 279 23.07 15.74 -23.30
N LYS A 280 23.59 16.09 -22.12
CA LYS A 280 25.01 16.00 -21.76
C LYS A 280 25.51 14.59 -21.46
N TRP A 281 24.62 13.62 -21.27
CA TRP A 281 24.95 12.20 -21.06
C TRP A 281 25.35 11.52 -22.37
N HIS A 282 24.87 12.01 -23.52
CA HIS A 282 25.32 11.53 -24.82
C HIS A 282 26.84 11.72 -24.96
N THR A 283 27.55 10.60 -25.08
CA THR A 283 29.00 10.61 -25.20
C THR A 283 29.41 10.39 -26.66
N TRP A 284 30.42 11.18 -27.05
CA TRP A 284 31.20 11.09 -28.28
C TRP A 284 30.46 11.47 -29.59
N GLN A 285 30.52 12.77 -29.92
CA GLN A 285 30.73 13.14 -31.32
C GLN A 285 32.24 13.14 -31.56
N PRO A 286 32.76 12.52 -32.64
CA PRO A 286 34.14 12.76 -33.03
C PRO A 286 34.29 14.27 -33.19
N SER A 287 35.31 14.84 -32.55
CA SER A 287 35.63 16.25 -32.70
C SER A 287 35.70 16.59 -34.19
N ALA A 288 34.67 17.28 -34.69
CA ALA A 288 34.72 17.96 -35.98
C ALA A 288 35.59 19.22 -35.91
N GLN A 289 36.32 19.44 -34.81
CA GLN A 289 37.10 20.63 -34.53
C GLN A 289 38.46 20.25 -33.94
N SER A 290 39.24 19.47 -34.69
CA SER A 290 40.67 19.71 -34.71
C SER A 290 40.92 20.75 -35.83
N PRO A 291 41.53 21.92 -35.55
CA PRO A 291 41.80 22.94 -36.58
C PRO A 291 42.78 22.48 -37.68
N ALA A 292 43.28 21.24 -37.61
CA ALA A 292 44.29 20.69 -38.50
C ALA A 292 43.73 19.57 -39.39
N ALA A 293 42.71 19.84 -40.19
CA ALA A 293 42.37 18.99 -41.35
C ALA A 293 41.43 19.71 -42.34
N ARG A 294 41.99 20.54 -43.22
CA ARG A 294 41.46 20.62 -44.60
C ARG A 294 41.89 19.34 -45.32
N ALA A 295 41.22 18.24 -45.02
CA ALA A 295 41.31 17.01 -45.80
C ALA A 295 39.91 16.69 -46.34
N PRO A 296 39.79 16.12 -47.56
CA PRO A 296 38.49 15.81 -48.16
C PRO A 296 37.72 14.83 -47.28
N ILE A 297 36.41 15.05 -47.19
CA ILE A 297 35.44 14.18 -46.52
C ILE A 297 35.67 12.72 -46.96
N PRO A 298 35.96 11.77 -46.06
CA PRO A 298 36.01 10.37 -46.44
C PRO A 298 34.59 9.90 -46.77
N LEU A 299 34.37 9.48 -48.02
CA LEU A 299 33.10 8.90 -48.52
C LEU A 299 32.79 7.49 -47.94
N HIS A 300 33.59 6.97 -47.01
CA HIS A 300 33.40 5.66 -46.40
C HIS A 300 33.49 5.73 -44.87
N PRO A 301 32.47 5.25 -44.12
CA PRO A 301 32.54 5.15 -42.67
C PRO A 301 33.64 4.17 -42.28
N SER A 302 34.50 4.57 -41.33
CA SER A 302 35.59 3.72 -40.85
C SER A 302 35.03 2.49 -40.13
N ASN A 303 35.79 1.39 -40.06
CA ASN A 303 35.35 0.18 -39.36
C ASN A 303 35.00 0.44 -37.88
N LYS A 304 35.65 1.44 -37.24
CA LYS A 304 35.36 1.86 -35.87
C LYS A 304 34.01 2.56 -35.74
N ASP A 305 33.61 3.33 -36.74
CA ASP A 305 32.31 4.02 -36.72
C ASP A 305 31.16 3.03 -36.87
N LYS A 306 31.35 1.97 -37.66
CA LYS A 306 30.39 0.87 -37.79
C LYS A 306 30.26 0.05 -36.50
N GLU A 307 31.39 -0.25 -35.86
CA GLU A 307 31.42 -0.96 -34.58
C GLU A 307 30.72 -0.17 -33.47
N ASN A 308 31.01 1.13 -33.36
CA ASN A 308 30.35 2.02 -32.39
C ASN A 308 28.84 2.13 -32.65
N ALA A 309 28.39 2.15 -33.91
CA ALA A 309 26.97 2.17 -34.24
C ALA A 309 26.24 0.89 -33.81
N ILE A 310 26.90 -0.27 -33.91
CA ILE A 310 26.36 -1.55 -33.43
C ILE A 310 26.27 -1.54 -31.90
N LEU A 311 27.33 -1.12 -31.22
CA LEU A 311 27.37 -1.02 -29.75
C LEU A 311 26.31 -0.03 -29.21
N GLN A 312 26.09 1.08 -29.92
CA GLN A 312 25.02 2.03 -29.59
C GLN A 312 23.63 1.40 -29.76
N GLY A 313 23.41 0.61 -30.82
CA GLY A 313 22.16 -0.12 -31.02
C GLY A 313 21.88 -1.13 -29.90
N ASP A 314 22.91 -1.81 -29.40
CA ASP A 314 22.80 -2.74 -28.28
C ASP A 314 22.49 -2.00 -26.96
N ALA A 315 23.13 -0.84 -26.71
CA ALA A 315 22.81 0.03 -25.57
C ALA A 315 21.37 0.54 -25.63
N ASP A 316 20.91 0.91 -26.82
CA ASP A 316 19.55 1.37 -27.06
C ASP A 316 18.53 0.27 -26.76
N ALA A 317 18.79 -0.96 -27.22
CA ALA A 317 17.98 -2.13 -26.94
C ALA A 317 17.90 -2.45 -25.44
N SER A 318 19.03 -2.34 -24.72
CA SER A 318 19.06 -2.56 -23.26
C SER A 318 18.23 -1.55 -22.48
N ALA A 319 18.21 -0.28 -22.88
CA ALA A 319 17.37 0.71 -22.23
C ALA A 319 15.87 0.54 -22.54
N VAL A 320 15.52 0.07 -23.73
CA VAL A 320 14.13 -0.31 -24.05
C VAL A 320 13.65 -1.41 -23.11
N LYS A 321 14.49 -2.39 -22.77
CA LYS A 321 14.15 -3.43 -21.78
C LYS A 321 13.88 -2.84 -20.39
N ILE A 322 14.77 -1.97 -19.89
CA ILE A 322 14.55 -1.28 -18.61
C ILE A 322 13.24 -0.49 -18.64
N LEU A 323 12.96 0.23 -19.72
CA LEU A 323 11.73 0.99 -19.86
C LEU A 323 10.50 0.07 -19.79
N GLN A 324 10.53 -1.07 -20.50
CA GLN A 324 9.47 -2.07 -20.45
C GLN A 324 9.26 -2.63 -19.04
N ASP A 325 10.33 -2.92 -18.31
CA ASP A 325 10.25 -3.43 -16.93
C ASP A 325 9.59 -2.41 -15.99
N TYR A 326 9.98 -1.14 -16.08
CA TYR A 326 9.38 -0.09 -15.24
C TYR A 326 7.94 0.24 -15.66
N GLU A 327 7.61 0.20 -16.95
CA GLU A 327 6.22 0.34 -17.42
C GLU A 327 5.35 -0.83 -16.91
N ALA A 328 5.88 -2.06 -16.90
CA ALA A 328 5.21 -3.21 -16.32
C ALA A 328 5.03 -3.08 -14.80
N LEU A 329 6.04 -2.56 -14.08
CA LEU A 329 5.93 -2.26 -12.64
C LEU A 329 4.87 -1.20 -12.35
N LEU A 330 4.82 -0.13 -13.13
CA LEU A 330 3.80 0.92 -13.01
C LEU A 330 2.40 0.34 -13.23
N GLN A 331 2.19 -0.41 -14.31
CA GLN A 331 0.91 -1.06 -14.59
C GLN A 331 0.50 -2.01 -13.47
N LYS A 332 1.43 -2.80 -12.95
CA LYS A 332 1.21 -3.71 -11.83
C LYS A 332 0.83 -2.96 -10.54
N ALA A 333 1.51 -1.86 -10.23
CA ALA A 333 1.21 -1.04 -9.06
C ALA A 333 -0.18 -0.38 -9.17
N ILE A 334 -0.55 0.12 -10.36
CA ILE A 334 -1.89 0.68 -10.62
C ILE A 334 -2.97 -0.41 -10.47
N ALA A 335 -2.76 -1.58 -11.08
CA ALA A 335 -3.69 -2.70 -10.96
C ALA A 335 -3.86 -3.15 -9.51
N LEU A 336 -2.76 -3.23 -8.76
CA LEU A 336 -2.79 -3.57 -7.34
C LEU A 336 -3.51 -2.49 -6.52
N SER A 337 -3.26 -1.20 -6.79
CA SER A 337 -3.97 -0.09 -6.14
C SER A 337 -5.48 -0.14 -6.37
N ARG A 338 -5.93 -0.51 -7.58
CA ARG A 338 -7.35 -0.74 -7.89
C ARG A 338 -7.91 -1.91 -7.09
N LEU A 339 -7.22 -3.04 -7.06
CA LEU A 339 -7.61 -4.20 -6.25
C LEU A 339 -7.78 -3.80 -4.78
N TYR A 340 -6.81 -3.11 -4.19
CA TYR A 340 -6.91 -2.61 -2.81
C TYR A 340 -8.13 -1.66 -2.59
N ASN A 341 -8.57 -0.91 -3.61
CA ASN A 341 -9.77 -0.08 -3.49
C ASN A 341 -11.06 -0.89 -3.51
N GLU A 342 -11.15 -1.85 -4.43
CA GLU A 342 -12.29 -2.76 -4.53
C GLU A 342 -12.46 -3.52 -3.20
N GLU A 343 -11.36 -4.02 -2.64
CA GLU A 343 -11.36 -4.68 -1.33
C GLU A 343 -11.75 -3.75 -0.17
N LEU A 344 -11.24 -2.52 -0.16
CA LEU A 344 -11.61 -1.55 0.87
C LEU A 344 -13.10 -1.24 0.85
N ASP A 345 -13.70 -1.16 -0.35
CA ASP A 345 -15.12 -0.89 -0.48
C ASP A 345 -15.95 -2.10 -0.06
N GLU A 346 -15.53 -3.33 -0.40
CA GLU A 346 -16.16 -4.55 0.12
C GLU A 346 -16.12 -4.59 1.66
N LEU A 347 -14.94 -4.44 2.26
CA LEU A 347 -14.78 -4.48 3.73
C LEU A 347 -15.60 -3.39 4.43
N ARG A 348 -15.72 -2.19 3.84
CA ARG A 348 -16.56 -1.11 4.37
C ARG A 348 -18.04 -1.48 4.37
N THR A 349 -18.52 -2.09 3.28
CA THR A 349 -19.92 -2.54 3.22
C THR A 349 -20.20 -3.65 4.23
N SER A 350 -19.26 -4.57 4.42
CA SER A 350 -19.35 -5.61 5.46
C SER A 350 -19.37 -5.00 6.86
N ALA A 351 -18.50 -4.02 7.14
CA ALA A 351 -18.45 -3.33 8.43
C ALA A 351 -19.76 -2.59 8.73
N ALA A 352 -20.29 -1.85 7.75
CA ALA A 352 -21.57 -1.16 7.88
C ALA A 352 -22.73 -2.14 8.13
N LEU A 353 -22.72 -3.31 7.50
CA LEU A 353 -23.73 -4.35 7.70
C LEU A 353 -23.66 -4.96 9.12
N LEU A 354 -22.45 -5.19 9.64
CA LEU A 354 -22.25 -5.65 11.01
C LEU A 354 -22.73 -4.61 12.04
N GLU A 355 -22.39 -3.34 11.84
CA GLU A 355 -22.87 -2.23 12.69
C GLU A 355 -24.39 -2.09 12.63
N ALA A 356 -25.00 -2.23 11.44
CA ALA A 356 -26.45 -2.23 11.28
C ALA A 356 -27.11 -3.39 12.04
N LYS A 357 -26.58 -4.62 11.94
CA LYS A 357 -27.10 -5.77 12.70
C LYS A 357 -27.03 -5.53 14.21
N LYS A 358 -25.90 -5.01 14.69
CA LYS A 358 -25.70 -4.67 16.10
C LYS A 358 -26.69 -3.61 16.60
N SER A 359 -26.93 -2.55 15.81
CA SER A 359 -27.91 -1.53 16.19
C SER A 359 -29.33 -2.08 16.24
N VAL A 360 -29.67 -3.04 15.37
CA VAL A 360 -30.96 -3.76 15.41
C VAL A 360 -31.07 -4.62 16.68
N GLU A 361 -30.05 -5.40 17.02
CA GLU A 361 -30.04 -6.21 18.25
C GLU A 361 -30.11 -5.36 19.52
N GLN A 362 -29.44 -4.20 19.52
CA GLN A 362 -29.54 -3.21 20.60
C GLN A 362 -30.94 -2.62 20.67
N ALA A 363 -31.55 -2.25 19.54
CA ALA A 363 -32.92 -1.75 19.48
C ALA A 363 -33.93 -2.79 19.98
N GLU A 364 -33.74 -4.08 19.66
CA GLU A 364 -34.58 -5.17 20.17
C GLU A 364 -34.45 -5.33 21.69
N SER A 365 -33.23 -5.22 22.22
CA SER A 365 -32.97 -5.28 23.65
C SER A 365 -33.61 -4.11 24.41
N ILE A 366 -33.54 -2.90 23.85
CA ILE A 366 -34.27 -1.72 24.36
C ILE A 366 -35.78 -1.94 24.26
N GLY A 367 -36.26 -2.57 23.19
CA GLY A 367 -37.66 -2.94 23.01
C GLY A 367 -38.16 -3.87 24.11
N ARG A 368 -37.38 -4.91 24.44
CA ARG A 368 -37.67 -5.86 25.53
C ARG A 368 -37.72 -5.17 26.90
N LEU A 369 -36.79 -4.25 27.18
CA LEU A 369 -36.79 -3.48 28.42
C LEU A 369 -37.99 -2.53 28.51
N SER A 370 -38.32 -1.85 27.41
CA SER A 370 -39.47 -0.95 27.33
C SER A 370 -40.78 -1.70 27.53
N TRP A 371 -40.88 -2.91 26.99
CA TRP A 371 -42.02 -3.81 27.22
C TRP A 371 -42.17 -4.14 28.71
N LEU A 372 -41.07 -4.47 29.38
CA LEU A 372 -41.07 -4.77 30.81
C LEU A 372 -41.45 -3.55 31.65
N ALA A 373 -40.88 -2.38 31.34
CA ALA A 373 -41.21 -1.13 32.02
C ALA A 373 -42.69 -0.78 31.86
N PHE A 374 -43.24 -0.92 30.66
CA PHE A 374 -44.64 -0.64 30.39
C PHE A 374 -45.59 -1.53 31.21
N LEU A 375 -45.21 -2.78 31.50
CA LEU A 375 -45.97 -3.67 32.38
C LEU A 375 -45.83 -3.28 33.86
N PHE A 376 -44.62 -2.98 34.33
CA PHE A 376 -44.37 -2.76 35.76
C PHE A 376 -44.75 -1.36 36.25
N LEU A 377 -44.71 -0.33 35.41
CA LEU A 377 -44.95 1.06 35.81
C LEU A 377 -46.38 1.29 36.35
N PRO A 378 -47.46 0.81 35.68
CA PRO A 378 -48.82 0.94 36.18
C PRO A 378 -49.08 0.07 37.42
N LEU A 379 -48.55 -1.15 37.44
CA LEU A 379 -48.65 -2.07 38.59
C LEU A 379 -47.97 -1.48 39.82
N SER A 380 -46.78 -0.90 39.66
CA SER A 380 -46.05 -0.25 40.76
C SER A 380 -46.78 0.99 41.27
N LEU A 381 -47.43 1.77 40.38
CA LEU A 381 -48.24 2.91 40.78
C LEU A 381 -49.43 2.48 41.65
N THR A 382 -50.17 1.45 41.23
CA THR A 382 -51.29 0.93 42.03
C THR A 382 -50.81 0.36 43.37
N ALA A 383 -49.70 -0.39 43.39
CA ALA A 383 -49.10 -0.87 44.62
C ALA A 383 -48.64 0.25 45.56
N ALA A 384 -48.05 1.33 45.03
CA ALA A 384 -47.64 2.49 45.80
C ALA A 384 -48.85 3.24 46.40
N LEU A 385 -49.91 3.47 45.62
CA LEU A 385 -51.14 4.13 46.08
C LEU A 385 -51.79 3.39 47.25
N PHE A 386 -51.83 2.06 47.21
CA PHE A 386 -52.38 1.24 48.30
C PHE A 386 -51.37 0.92 49.42
N GLY A 387 -50.07 1.11 49.17
CA GLY A 387 -49.02 0.99 50.19
C GLY A 387 -48.88 2.22 51.07
N MET A 388 -49.42 3.37 50.63
CA MET A 388 -49.44 4.62 51.40
C MET A 388 -50.63 4.66 52.37
N ASN A 389 -50.38 4.92 53.65
CA ASN A 389 -51.42 5.11 54.67
C ASN A 389 -52.05 6.51 54.54
N PHE A 390 -53.08 6.63 53.71
CA PHE A 390 -53.91 7.84 53.65
C PHE A 390 -54.95 7.87 54.77
N LYS A 391 -55.13 9.02 55.42
CA LYS A 391 -56.12 9.20 56.49
C LYS A 391 -57.56 9.17 55.98
N GLU A 392 -57.80 9.57 54.72
CA GLU A 392 -59.13 9.54 54.08
C GLU A 392 -59.55 8.14 53.61
N ILE A 393 -58.60 7.21 53.45
CA ILE A 393 -58.82 5.83 53.03
C ILE A 393 -58.93 5.00 54.32
N GLY A 394 -60.12 4.98 54.95
CA GLY A 394 -60.32 4.41 56.28
C GLY A 394 -59.81 2.97 56.46
N THR A 395 -59.44 2.61 57.70
CA THR A 395 -58.76 1.35 58.10
C THR A 395 -59.50 0.04 57.80
N ASN A 396 -60.69 0.08 57.20
CA ASN A 396 -61.53 -1.09 56.86
C ASN A 396 -61.64 -1.30 55.34
N LEU A 397 -60.54 -1.20 54.58
CA LEU A 397 -60.56 -1.61 53.17
C LEU A 397 -60.57 -3.12 53.04
N SER A 398 -61.58 -3.63 52.33
CA SER A 398 -61.62 -5.03 51.91
C SER A 398 -60.46 -5.31 50.97
N ILE A 399 -59.76 -6.42 51.20
CA ILE A 399 -58.61 -6.86 50.40
C ILE A 399 -58.95 -7.04 48.90
N TRP A 400 -60.25 -7.15 48.58
CA TRP A 400 -60.80 -7.24 47.22
C TRP A 400 -60.66 -5.95 46.38
N ILE A 401 -60.46 -4.79 46.99
CA ILE A 401 -60.37 -3.51 46.27
C ILE A 401 -59.08 -3.41 45.45
N TYR A 402 -57.99 -4.01 45.93
CA TYR A 402 -56.71 -4.04 45.25
C TYR A 402 -56.75 -4.76 43.88
N PRO A 403 -57.21 -6.03 43.78
CA PRO A 403 -57.36 -6.70 42.49
C PRO A 403 -58.44 -6.03 41.61
N ALA A 404 -59.49 -5.45 42.20
CA ALA A 404 -60.53 -4.75 41.45
C ALA A 404 -60.02 -3.48 40.71
N LEU A 405 -58.98 -2.80 41.24
CA LEU A 405 -58.39 -1.64 40.57
C LEU A 405 -57.18 -1.99 39.69
N SER A 406 -56.30 -2.88 40.15
CA SER A 406 -55.07 -3.22 39.44
C SER A 406 -55.30 -3.96 38.12
N VAL A 407 -56.29 -4.88 38.06
CA VAL A 407 -56.63 -5.63 36.83
C VAL A 407 -57.11 -4.72 35.69
N PRO A 408 -58.10 -3.81 35.87
CA PRO A 408 -58.54 -2.94 34.78
C PRO A 408 -57.47 -1.92 34.36
N VAL A 409 -56.66 -1.40 35.30
CA VAL A 409 -55.52 -0.52 34.95
C VAL A 409 -54.50 -1.28 34.10
N PHE A 410 -54.19 -2.52 34.47
CA PHE A 410 -53.30 -3.38 33.69
C PHE A 410 -53.88 -3.70 32.29
N LEU A 411 -55.15 -4.07 32.20
CA LEU A 411 -55.81 -4.35 30.91
C LEU A 411 -55.85 -3.10 30.01
N LEU A 412 -56.12 -1.93 30.57
CA LEU A 412 -56.14 -0.66 29.83
C LEU A 412 -54.75 -0.32 29.30
N THR A 413 -53.69 -0.57 30.07
CA THR A 413 -52.31 -0.36 29.60
C THR A 413 -51.98 -1.31 28.44
N LEU A 414 -52.30 -2.60 28.55
CA LEU A 414 -52.12 -3.56 27.44
C LEU A 414 -52.89 -3.12 26.18
N LEU A 415 -54.13 -2.65 26.33
CA LEU A 415 -54.93 -2.15 25.22
C LEU A 415 -54.28 -0.97 24.48
N ILE A 416 -53.77 0.01 25.23
CA ILE A 416 -53.07 1.18 24.65
C ILE A 416 -51.80 0.74 23.92
N TYR A 417 -51.06 -0.22 24.48
CA TYR A 417 -49.82 -0.71 23.89
C TYR A 417 -50.03 -1.48 22.59
N PHE A 418 -51.03 -2.35 22.53
CA PHE A 418 -51.31 -3.16 21.33
C PHE A 418 -52.14 -2.43 20.26
N TRP A 419 -52.65 -1.24 20.57
CA TRP A 419 -53.45 -0.41 19.66
C TRP A 419 -52.82 -0.19 18.27
N PRO A 420 -51.52 0.12 18.14
CA PRO A 420 -50.90 0.35 16.82
C PRO A 420 -50.84 -0.93 15.96
N ASN A 421 -50.54 -2.07 16.58
CA ASN A 421 -50.47 -3.37 15.90
C ASN A 421 -51.85 -3.86 15.49
N ALA A 422 -52.86 -3.68 16.35
CA ALA A 422 -54.25 -3.98 16.05
C ALA A 422 -54.78 -3.12 14.89
N TYR A 423 -54.47 -1.82 14.90
CA TYR A 423 -54.87 -0.90 13.84
C TYR A 423 -54.28 -1.29 12.47
N GLN A 424 -52.99 -1.64 12.41
CA GLN A 424 -52.37 -2.11 11.16
C GLN A 424 -52.96 -3.44 10.67
N PHE A 425 -53.24 -4.39 11.56
CA PHE A 425 -53.87 -5.66 11.20
C PHE A 425 -55.28 -5.46 10.66
N VAL A 426 -56.06 -4.54 11.25
CA VAL A 426 -57.40 -4.18 10.78
C VAL A 426 -57.33 -3.53 9.39
N GLN A 427 -56.38 -2.63 9.14
CA GLN A 427 -56.22 -2.01 7.82
C GLN A 427 -55.84 -3.01 6.72
N ILE A 428 -54.91 -3.94 6.99
CA ILE A 428 -54.51 -4.97 6.01
C ILE A 428 -55.69 -5.89 5.69
N ASN A 429 -56.48 -6.28 6.68
CA ASN A 429 -57.65 -7.14 6.46
C ASN A 429 -58.79 -6.41 5.73
N LEU A 430 -59.00 -5.12 6.01
CA LEU A 430 -59.96 -4.29 5.28
C LEU A 430 -59.55 -4.09 3.81
N ALA A 431 -58.26 -3.87 3.53
CA ALA A 431 -57.74 -3.78 2.17
C ALA A 431 -57.88 -5.11 1.39
N ARG A 432 -57.65 -6.25 2.06
CA ARG A 432 -57.88 -7.59 1.47
C ARG A 432 -59.36 -7.82 1.16
N CYS A 433 -60.25 -7.43 2.07
CA CYS A 433 -61.69 -7.58 1.89
C CYS A 433 -62.24 -6.70 0.75
N GLY A 434 -61.72 -5.47 0.60
CA GLY A 434 -62.07 -4.58 -0.53
C GLY A 434 -61.66 -5.13 -1.90
N SER A 435 -60.50 -5.81 -1.99
CA SER A 435 -60.03 -6.42 -3.25
C SER A 435 -60.86 -7.63 -3.71
N VAL A 436 -61.47 -8.36 -2.76
CA VAL A 436 -62.30 -9.55 -3.04
C VAL A 436 -63.69 -9.17 -3.53
N VAL A 437 -64.26 -8.06 -3.01
CA VAL A 437 -65.54 -7.52 -3.49
C VAL A 437 -65.39 -6.98 -4.92
N SER A 438 -64.31 -6.23 -5.21
CA SER A 438 -64.03 -5.72 -6.57
C SER A 438 -63.86 -6.83 -7.63
N LYS A 439 -63.25 -7.97 -7.28
CA LYS A 439 -63.11 -9.11 -8.19
C LYS A 439 -64.45 -9.83 -8.46
N ARG A 440 -65.33 -9.94 -7.45
CA ARG A 440 -66.68 -10.51 -7.62
C ARG A 440 -67.58 -9.63 -8.49
N ASP A 441 -67.47 -8.31 -8.35
CA ASP A 441 -68.25 -7.37 -9.17
C ASP A 441 -67.80 -7.34 -10.64
N ARG A 442 -66.49 -7.42 -10.92
CA ARG A 442 -65.99 -7.59 -12.30
C ARG A 442 -66.44 -8.90 -12.95
N GLN A 443 -66.49 -10.00 -12.19
CA GLN A 443 -66.99 -11.28 -12.70
C GLN A 443 -68.51 -11.27 -12.95
N ARG A 444 -69.30 -10.51 -12.18
CA ARG A 444 -70.73 -10.31 -12.43
C ARG A 444 -70.98 -9.47 -13.68
N LEU A 445 -70.20 -8.39 -13.88
CA LEU A 445 -70.27 -7.55 -15.07
C LEU A 445 -69.88 -8.30 -16.36
N GLN A 446 -68.86 -9.18 -16.32
CA GLN A 446 -68.50 -10.00 -17.48
C GLN A 446 -69.56 -11.06 -17.83
N ARG A 447 -70.26 -11.61 -16.83
CA ARG A 447 -71.37 -12.55 -17.06
C ARG A 447 -72.63 -11.86 -17.59
N SER A 448 -72.88 -10.60 -17.26
CA SER A 448 -74.00 -9.86 -17.86
C SER A 448 -73.75 -9.50 -19.31
N THR A 449 -72.52 -9.12 -19.68
CA THR A 449 -72.18 -8.78 -21.08
C THR A 449 -72.15 -9.98 -22.02
N SER A 450 -71.78 -11.17 -21.52
CA SER A 450 -71.84 -12.40 -22.33
C SER A 450 -73.29 -12.83 -22.61
N LYS A 451 -74.19 -12.72 -21.63
CA LYS A 451 -75.61 -13.08 -21.82
C LYS A 451 -76.36 -12.17 -22.79
N THR A 452 -75.97 -10.90 -22.91
CA THR A 452 -76.55 -9.98 -23.89
C THR A 452 -76.00 -10.24 -25.30
N ALA A 453 -74.73 -10.61 -25.45
CA ALA A 453 -74.15 -10.95 -26.74
C ALA A 453 -74.74 -12.25 -27.35
N ASP A 454 -75.05 -13.25 -26.52
CA ASP A 454 -75.69 -14.49 -26.98
C ASP A 454 -77.18 -14.28 -27.34
N ALA A 455 -77.85 -13.26 -26.78
CA ALA A 455 -79.25 -12.95 -27.09
C ALA A 455 -79.39 -12.22 -28.44
N ASP A 456 -78.44 -11.37 -28.81
CA ASP A 456 -78.45 -10.65 -30.09
C ASP A 456 -78.05 -11.57 -31.28
N ALA A 457 -77.26 -12.63 -31.04
CA ALA A 457 -76.88 -13.59 -32.07
C ALA A 457 -78.00 -14.60 -32.45
N ALA A 458 -79.04 -14.72 -31.63
CA ALA A 458 -80.18 -15.62 -31.87
C ALA A 458 -81.35 -14.94 -32.61
N ALA A 459 -81.25 -13.64 -32.90
CA ALA A 459 -82.28 -12.87 -33.59
C ALA A 459 -82.02 -12.65 -35.09
N ASP A 460 -80.89 -13.14 -35.62
CA ASP A 460 -80.45 -12.94 -37.02
C ASP A 460 -80.33 -14.26 -37.83
N VAL A 461 -81.09 -15.29 -37.44
CA VAL A 461 -81.35 -16.52 -38.24
C VAL A 461 -82.84 -16.82 -38.15
#